data_AF-A0A2L2NRZ2-F1
#
_entry.id   AF-A0A2L2NRZ2-F1
#
_cell.length_a   1.000
_cell.length_b   1.000
_cell.length_c   1.000
_cell.angle_alpha   90.00
_cell.angle_beta   90.00
_cell.angle_gamma   90.00
#
_symmetry.space_group_name_H-M   'P 1'
#
loop_
_entity.id
_entity.type
_entity.pdbx_description
1 polymer ?
#
loop_
_entity_poly.entity_id
_entity_poly.type
_entity_poly.pdbx_seq_one_letter_code
_entity_poly.pdbx_strand_id
1 'polypeptide(L)'
;MRNLSRLLQEIKDNPVIYIDKPSITCLDFFVGGYLSQLSNLGLTPEGYPMEGFNEWMQERAKTNITQSWLEIILFLSSSEKDAFYMFFELFKKFKKQKNNSKTQESEDVLRLRQDLMFPRFDIYKEILGAIKKRPGMYLGTSSITRLDMLLRGYSFARREVGVPPTEPEREFEGFQSWIEEKYGINSGQSWAKIILFYSVDEHEALQKFFELFEEYLNRNKSLGVEENCG
;
A
#
# COMPACT_ATOMS: atom_id res chain seq x y z
N MET A 1 13.48 -5.42 12.48
CA MET A 1 12.20 -4.99 11.87
C MET A 1 11.70 -3.77 12.60
N ARG A 2 11.24 -2.75 11.87
CA ARG A 2 10.65 -1.56 12.48
C ARG A 2 9.28 -1.93 13.02
N ASN A 3 8.89 -1.38 14.18
CA ASN A 3 7.50 -1.48 14.63
C ASN A 3 6.64 -0.50 13.81
N LEU A 4 5.42 -0.88 13.41
CA LEU A 4 4.48 -0.02 12.68
C LEU A 4 4.33 1.37 13.31
N SER A 5 4.33 1.46 14.65
CA SER A 5 4.22 2.73 15.37
C SER A 5 5.35 3.70 15.01
N ARG A 6 6.56 3.19 14.81
CA ARG A 6 7.72 4.00 14.40
C ARG A 6 7.60 4.43 12.94
N LEU A 7 7.18 3.53 12.05
CA LEU A 7 6.94 3.87 10.64
C LEU A 7 5.88 4.97 10.51
N LEU A 8 4.75 4.83 11.21
CA LEU A 8 3.69 5.83 11.24
C LEU A 8 4.19 7.18 11.76
N GLN A 9 5.02 7.18 12.80
CA GLN A 9 5.62 8.43 13.31
C GLN A 9 6.52 9.08 12.27
N GLU A 10 7.38 8.32 11.60
CA GLU A 10 8.24 8.84 10.52
C GLU A 10 7.42 9.40 9.34
N ILE A 11 6.32 8.73 8.96
CA ILE A 11 5.40 9.23 7.93
C ILE A 11 4.69 10.52 8.39
N LYS A 12 4.29 10.60 9.65
CA LYS A 12 3.67 11.83 10.22
C LYS A 12 4.64 13.01 10.13
N ASP A 13 5.91 12.77 10.48
CA ASP A 13 6.94 13.79 10.56
C ASP A 13 7.44 14.22 9.18
N ASN A 14 7.49 13.29 8.21
CA ASN A 14 7.90 13.60 6.83
C ASN A 14 7.11 12.78 5.78
N PRO A 15 5.85 13.14 5.51
CA PRO A 15 4.99 12.34 4.63
C PRO A 15 5.48 12.30 3.18
N VAL A 16 6.17 13.33 2.72
CA VAL A 16 6.62 13.44 1.32
C VAL A 16 7.61 12.34 0.96
N ILE A 17 8.44 11.89 1.90
CA ILE A 17 9.42 10.80 1.66
C ILE A 17 8.73 9.46 1.37
N TYR A 18 7.56 9.21 1.96
CA TYR A 18 6.91 7.89 1.92
C TYR A 18 5.71 7.85 0.98
N ILE A 19 4.88 8.89 1.01
CA ILE A 19 3.55 8.93 0.39
C ILE A 19 3.31 10.21 -0.42
N ASP A 20 4.38 10.92 -0.77
CA ASP A 20 4.44 12.13 -1.60
C ASP A 20 3.73 13.39 -1.04
N LYS A 21 2.68 13.25 -0.23
CA LYS A 21 1.90 14.34 0.35
C LYS A 21 1.15 13.87 1.61
N PRO A 22 0.80 14.77 2.54
CA PRO A 22 -0.08 14.42 3.67
C PRO A 22 -1.49 14.13 3.14
N SER A 23 -1.80 12.85 2.93
CA SER A 23 -3.04 12.35 2.34
C SER A 23 -3.45 11.08 3.07
N ILE A 24 -4.67 11.03 3.60
CA ILE A 24 -5.14 9.86 4.34
C ILE A 24 -5.37 8.68 3.40
N THR A 25 -5.83 8.95 2.18
CA THR A 25 -5.94 7.93 1.13
C THR A 25 -4.56 7.34 0.80
N CYS A 26 -3.52 8.17 0.67
CA CYS A 26 -2.18 7.64 0.39
C CYS A 26 -1.62 6.83 1.56
N LEU A 27 -1.86 7.30 2.79
CA LEU A 27 -1.44 6.59 4.01
C LEU A 27 -2.12 5.22 4.12
N ASP A 28 -3.44 5.14 3.91
CA ASP A 28 -4.21 3.89 4.01
C ASP A 28 -3.67 2.80 3.08
N PHE A 29 -3.52 3.12 1.79
CA PHE A 29 -3.04 2.15 0.81
C PHE A 29 -1.57 1.77 1.01
N PHE A 30 -0.72 2.73 1.40
CA PHE A 30 0.68 2.44 1.74
C PHE A 30 0.78 1.49 2.94
N VAL A 31 0.05 1.78 4.02
CA VAL A 31 0.02 0.91 5.21
C VAL A 31 -0.60 -0.44 4.88
N GLY A 32 -1.66 -0.49 4.07
CA GLY A 32 -2.29 -1.72 3.60
C GLY A 32 -1.30 -2.63 2.87
N GLY A 33 -0.53 -2.08 1.93
CA GLY A 33 0.52 -2.82 1.21
C GLY A 33 1.62 -3.32 2.14
N TYR A 34 2.08 -2.46 3.06
CA TYR A 34 3.10 -2.80 4.04
C TYR A 34 2.67 -3.94 4.97
N LEU A 35 1.49 -3.83 5.58
CA LEU A 35 0.97 -4.83 6.52
C LEU A 35 0.59 -6.14 5.82
N SER A 36 0.03 -6.06 4.61
CA SER A 36 -0.27 -7.24 3.80
C SER A 36 0.99 -8.06 3.54
N GLN A 37 2.09 -7.40 3.18
CA GLN A 37 3.35 -8.10 2.92
C GLN A 37 4.00 -8.66 4.19
N LEU A 38 3.95 -7.95 5.32
CA LEU A 38 4.42 -8.52 6.59
C LEU A 38 3.61 -9.76 6.98
N SER A 39 2.29 -9.72 6.80
CA SER A 39 1.42 -10.90 7.02
C SER A 39 1.76 -12.06 6.10
N ASN A 40 1.99 -11.78 4.82
CA ASN A 40 2.39 -12.77 3.82
C ASN A 40 3.72 -13.46 4.18
N LEU A 41 4.64 -12.72 4.82
CA LEU A 41 5.91 -13.26 5.29
C LEU A 41 5.82 -13.98 6.65
N GLY A 42 4.65 -14.01 7.30
CA GLY A 42 4.48 -14.54 8.65
C GLY A 42 5.13 -13.66 9.73
N LEU A 43 5.35 -12.37 9.42
CA LEU A 43 6.09 -11.42 10.25
C LEU A 43 5.17 -10.38 10.91
N THR A 44 3.88 -10.66 11.02
CA THR A 44 2.98 -9.81 11.82
C THR A 44 3.48 -9.76 13.26
N PRO A 45 3.79 -8.58 13.81
CA PRO A 45 4.12 -8.45 15.22
C PRO A 45 2.96 -8.99 16.09
N GLU A 46 3.27 -9.38 17.33
CA GLU A 46 2.27 -9.74 18.34
C GLU A 46 1.15 -8.69 18.42
N GLY A 47 -0.06 -9.08 18.04
CA GLY A 47 -1.18 -8.19 17.83
C GLY A 47 -1.03 -7.36 16.56
N TYR A 48 -2.00 -7.45 15.65
CA TYR A 48 -2.01 -6.58 14.48
C TYR A 48 -2.10 -5.12 15.01
N PRO A 49 -1.13 -4.21 14.76
CA PRO A 49 -1.05 -2.98 15.54
C PRO A 49 -2.25 -2.04 15.37
N MET A 50 -2.98 -2.20 14.27
CA MET A 50 -4.26 -1.53 14.00
C MET A 50 -5.49 -2.39 14.31
N GLU A 51 -5.32 -3.56 14.94
CA GLU A 51 -6.41 -4.50 15.24
C GLU A 51 -7.39 -3.89 16.23
N GLY A 52 -8.66 -3.87 15.88
CA GLY A 52 -9.69 -3.21 16.66
C GLY A 52 -9.83 -1.71 16.36
N PHE A 53 -8.95 -1.11 15.53
CA PHE A 53 -9.02 0.33 15.27
C PHE A 53 -10.25 0.70 14.44
N ASN A 54 -10.63 -0.15 13.48
CA ASN A 54 -11.81 0.09 12.65
C ASN A 54 -13.09 0.04 13.50
N GLU A 55 -13.22 -0.97 14.34
CA GLU A 55 -14.33 -1.16 15.29
C GLU A 55 -14.41 0.02 16.27
N TRP A 56 -13.26 0.42 16.81
CA TRP A 56 -13.16 1.57 17.70
C TRP A 56 -13.57 2.89 17.03
N MET A 57 -13.27 3.07 15.74
CA MET A 57 -13.73 4.22 14.97
C MET A 57 -15.23 4.18 14.71
N GLN A 58 -15.77 3.00 14.42
CA GLN A 58 -17.19 2.78 14.16
C GLN A 58 -18.07 3.07 15.38
N GLU A 59 -17.68 2.56 16.55
CA GLU A 59 -18.35 2.86 17.82
C GLU A 59 -18.41 4.37 18.10
N ARG A 60 -17.34 5.10 17.77
CA ARG A 60 -17.25 6.55 17.96
C ARG A 60 -18.09 7.34 16.96
N ALA A 61 -18.16 6.87 15.72
CA ALA A 61 -18.96 7.50 14.69
C ALA A 61 -20.48 7.37 14.96
N LYS A 62 -20.90 6.42 15.82
CA LYS A 62 -22.31 6.14 16.14
C LYS A 62 -23.16 5.96 14.88
N THR A 63 -22.56 5.37 13.85
CA THR A 63 -23.19 5.12 12.56
C THR A 63 -23.80 3.73 12.52
N ASN A 64 -24.92 3.59 11.81
CA ASN A 64 -25.57 2.30 11.55
C ASN A 64 -25.03 1.63 10.27
N ILE A 65 -24.15 2.31 9.52
CA ILE A 65 -23.57 1.81 8.27
C ILE A 65 -22.13 1.37 8.54
N THR A 66 -21.77 0.18 8.07
CA THR A 66 -20.38 -0.28 8.12
C THR A 66 -19.51 0.54 7.17
N GLN A 67 -18.55 1.29 7.73
CA GLN A 67 -17.58 2.10 6.99
C GLN A 67 -16.17 1.78 7.48
N SER A 68 -15.18 1.96 6.59
CA SER A 68 -13.79 1.88 6.99
C SER A 68 -13.40 3.12 7.79
N TRP A 69 -12.37 2.99 8.64
CA TRP A 69 -11.81 4.14 9.36
C TRP A 69 -11.39 5.26 8.39
N LEU A 70 -10.94 4.94 7.16
CA LEU A 70 -10.61 5.92 6.13
C LEU A 70 -11.83 6.79 5.80
N GLU A 71 -12.95 6.17 5.45
CA GLU A 71 -14.19 6.87 5.07
C GLU A 71 -14.75 7.69 6.23
N ILE A 72 -14.72 7.15 7.45
CA ILE A 72 -15.17 7.86 8.66
C ILE A 72 -14.31 9.10 8.91
N ILE A 73 -12.98 8.98 8.84
CA ILE A 73 -12.09 10.11 9.08
C ILE A 73 -12.22 11.14 7.96
N LEU A 74 -12.33 10.72 6.70
CA LEU A 74 -12.59 11.61 5.57
C LEU A 74 -13.87 12.40 5.76
N PHE A 75 -14.96 11.72 6.13
CA PHE A 75 -16.26 12.36 6.40
C PHE A 75 -16.20 13.41 7.51
N LEU A 76 -15.38 13.18 8.54
CA LEU A 76 -15.19 14.11 9.66
C LEU A 76 -14.21 15.25 9.39
N SER A 77 -13.55 15.25 8.23
CA SER A 77 -12.44 16.16 7.92
C SER A 77 -12.79 17.13 6.79
N SER A 78 -12.19 18.32 6.81
CA SER A 78 -12.33 19.32 5.74
C SER A 78 -11.48 19.03 4.50
N SER A 79 -10.46 18.18 4.61
CA SER A 79 -9.57 17.82 3.50
C SER A 79 -8.83 16.50 3.77
N GLU A 80 -8.24 15.91 2.73
CA GLU A 80 -7.30 14.77 2.81
C GLU A 80 -6.14 15.02 3.79
N LYS A 81 -5.64 16.26 3.82
CA LYS A 81 -4.55 16.66 4.71
C LYS A 81 -5.00 16.72 6.16
N ASP A 82 -6.19 17.26 6.42
CA ASP A 82 -6.74 17.33 7.78
C ASP A 82 -7.06 15.92 8.29
N ALA A 83 -7.64 15.08 7.43
CA ALA A 83 -7.89 13.67 7.69
C ALA A 83 -6.60 12.90 8.01
N PHE A 84 -5.52 13.19 7.27
CA PHE A 84 -4.20 12.60 7.51
C PHE A 84 -3.71 12.87 8.94
N TYR A 85 -3.75 14.13 9.40
CA TYR A 85 -3.33 14.44 10.77
C TYR A 85 -4.32 13.95 11.82
N MET A 86 -5.62 13.97 11.53
CA MET A 86 -6.67 13.47 12.41
C MET A 86 -6.48 11.97 12.71
N PHE A 87 -6.10 11.17 11.72
CA PHE A 87 -5.76 9.77 11.92
C PHE A 87 -4.72 9.57 13.01
N PHE A 88 -3.61 10.30 13.01
CA PHE A 88 -2.56 10.12 14.02
C PHE A 88 -3.06 10.46 15.43
N GLU A 89 -3.89 11.50 15.56
CA GLU A 89 -4.46 11.87 16.86
C GLU A 89 -5.46 10.82 17.36
N LEU A 90 -6.29 10.28 16.47
CA LEU A 90 -7.23 9.21 16.78
C LEU A 90 -6.52 7.90 17.12
N PHE A 91 -5.52 7.51 16.33
CA PHE A 91 -4.75 6.29 16.53
C PHE A 91 -3.95 6.34 17.84
N LYS A 92 -3.41 7.50 18.21
CA LYS A 92 -2.76 7.72 19.52
C LYS A 92 -3.74 7.52 20.67
N LYS A 93 -4.97 8.05 20.56
CA LYS A 93 -6.04 7.86 21.57
C LYS A 93 -6.44 6.39 21.68
N PHE A 94 -6.61 5.72 20.55
CA PHE A 94 -6.90 4.28 20.48
C PHE A 94 -5.85 3.46 21.23
N LYS A 95 -4.57 3.65 20.92
CA LYS A 95 -3.47 2.94 21.59
C LYS A 95 -3.46 3.15 23.10
N LYS A 96 -3.68 4.39 23.56
CA LYS A 96 -3.74 4.71 25.00
C LYS A 96 -4.86 3.94 25.70
N GLN A 97 -6.03 3.81 25.07
CA GLN A 97 -7.16 3.06 25.61
C GLN A 97 -6.89 1.54 25.61
N LYS A 98 -6.39 0.98 24.50
CA LYS A 98 -6.07 -0.45 24.38
C LYS A 98 -5.05 -0.92 25.42
N ASN A 99 -4.02 -0.10 25.71
CA ASN A 99 -3.01 -0.42 26.72
C ASN A 99 -3.57 -0.42 28.15
N ASN A 100 -4.56 0.43 28.45
CA ASN A 100 -5.20 0.47 29.77
C ASN A 100 -6.13 -0.74 30.02
N SER A 101 -6.54 -1.43 28.96
CA SER A 101 -7.46 -2.57 29.02
C SER A 101 -6.77 -3.94 29.05
N LYS A 102 -5.45 -4.02 28.83
CA LYS A 102 -4.70 -5.28 28.78
C LYS A 102 -3.98 -5.56 30.11
N THR A 103 -4.67 -6.25 31.01
CA THR A 103 -4.05 -7.13 32.01
C THR A 103 -4.27 -8.57 31.53
N GLN A 104 -3.16 -9.27 31.26
CA GLN A 104 -3.02 -10.71 31.00
C GLN A 104 -3.66 -11.29 29.72
N GLU A 105 -2.82 -11.70 28.75
CA GLU A 105 -3.13 -12.81 27.83
C GLU A 105 -1.82 -13.57 27.52
N SER A 106 -1.90 -14.90 27.57
CA SER A 106 -0.80 -15.85 27.78
C SER A 106 -0.04 -16.26 26.51
N GLU A 107 1.21 -16.71 26.73
CA GLU A 107 2.18 -17.21 25.73
C GLU A 107 1.73 -18.47 24.96
N ASP A 108 0.59 -19.10 25.31
CA ASP A 108 0.20 -20.41 24.75
C ASP A 108 -0.47 -20.33 23.37
N VAL A 109 -1.05 -19.18 22.98
CA VAL A 109 -1.57 -18.95 21.62
C VAL A 109 -0.43 -18.77 20.60
N LEU A 110 0.79 -18.52 21.10
CA LEU A 110 1.97 -18.12 20.32
C LEU A 110 2.52 -19.23 19.41
N ARG A 111 2.37 -20.50 19.79
CA ARG A 111 2.95 -21.63 19.03
C ARG A 111 2.09 -22.09 17.85
N LEU A 112 0.78 -21.85 17.86
CA LEU A 112 -0.13 -22.38 16.85
C LEU A 112 -0.12 -21.60 15.52
N ARG A 113 0.32 -20.34 15.51
CA ARG A 113 0.37 -19.52 14.28
C ARG A 113 1.64 -19.70 13.45
N GLN A 114 2.68 -20.30 14.01
CA GLN A 114 3.99 -20.38 13.38
C GLN A 114 4.09 -21.52 12.33
N ASP A 115 3.17 -22.49 12.38
CA ASP A 115 3.18 -23.69 11.53
C ASP A 115 2.29 -23.61 10.27
N LEU A 116 1.54 -22.52 10.08
CA LEU A 116 0.80 -22.33 8.83
C LEU A 116 1.72 -21.68 7.80
N MET A 117 2.39 -22.53 7.01
CA MET A 117 2.93 -22.14 5.70
C MET A 117 1.76 -21.75 4.79
N PHE A 118 1.27 -20.51 4.95
CA PHE A 118 0.37 -19.92 3.97
C PHE A 118 1.11 -19.81 2.63
N PRO A 119 0.46 -20.12 1.50
CA PRO A 119 1.04 -19.86 0.19
C PRO A 119 1.46 -18.39 0.12
N ARG A 120 2.75 -18.14 -0.09
CA ARG A 120 3.26 -16.78 -0.24
C ARG A 120 2.73 -16.23 -1.56
N PHE A 121 1.87 -15.22 -1.52
CA PHE A 121 1.33 -14.58 -2.72
C PHE A 121 2.26 -13.45 -3.19
N ASP A 122 2.34 -13.24 -4.50
CA ASP A 122 3.11 -12.14 -5.10
C ASP A 122 2.16 -11.10 -5.68
N ILE A 123 2.29 -9.84 -5.23
CA ILE A 123 1.36 -8.78 -5.64
C ILE A 123 1.43 -8.47 -7.13
N TYR A 124 2.63 -8.54 -7.72
CA TYR A 124 2.87 -8.23 -9.14
C TYR A 124 2.35 -9.34 -10.04
N LYS A 125 2.47 -10.61 -9.62
CA LYS A 125 1.98 -11.76 -10.40
C LYS A 125 0.48 -12.01 -10.24
N GLU A 126 -0.03 -11.98 -9.01
CA GLU A 126 -1.37 -12.49 -8.71
C GLU A 126 -2.39 -11.36 -8.55
N ILE A 127 -2.01 -10.30 -7.84
CA ILE A 127 -2.96 -9.23 -7.47
C ILE A 127 -3.11 -8.20 -8.59
N LEU A 128 -2.04 -7.82 -9.31
CA LEU A 128 -2.17 -6.87 -10.42
C LEU A 128 -3.16 -7.33 -11.49
N GLY A 129 -3.15 -8.61 -11.86
CA GLY A 129 -4.13 -9.18 -12.79
C GLY A 129 -5.56 -9.13 -12.25
N ALA A 130 -5.74 -9.29 -10.93
CA ALA A 130 -7.04 -9.19 -10.29
C ALA A 130 -7.53 -7.74 -10.18
N ILE A 131 -6.63 -6.79 -9.91
CA ILE A 131 -6.91 -5.35 -9.93
C ILE A 131 -7.30 -4.89 -11.33
N LYS A 132 -6.60 -5.31 -12.39
CA LYS A 132 -6.96 -4.99 -13.80
C LYS A 132 -8.41 -5.38 -14.11
N LYS A 133 -8.87 -6.51 -13.59
CA LYS A 133 -10.24 -7.03 -13.83
C LYS A 133 -11.29 -6.37 -12.95
N ARG A 134 -10.99 -6.10 -11.68
CA ARG A 134 -11.96 -5.66 -10.66
C ARG A 134 -11.34 -4.62 -9.72
N PRO A 135 -10.97 -3.43 -10.21
CA PRO A 135 -10.20 -2.46 -9.42
C PRO A 135 -10.94 -2.04 -8.14
N GLY A 136 -12.27 -1.83 -8.21
CA GLY A 136 -13.08 -1.48 -7.05
C GLY A 136 -13.05 -2.51 -5.90
N MET A 137 -12.81 -3.79 -6.18
CA MET A 137 -12.75 -4.83 -5.15
C MET A 137 -11.47 -4.74 -4.29
N TYR A 138 -10.37 -4.25 -4.88
CA TYR A 138 -9.05 -4.21 -4.23
C TYR A 138 -8.65 -2.81 -3.81
N LEU A 139 -9.08 -1.80 -4.58
CA LEU A 139 -8.73 -0.41 -4.40
C LEU A 139 -9.91 0.44 -3.92
N GLY A 140 -11.11 -0.13 -3.77
CA GLY A 140 -12.35 0.60 -3.46
C GLY A 140 -12.90 1.42 -4.64
N THR A 141 -12.03 1.87 -5.54
CA THR A 141 -12.35 2.57 -6.78
C THR A 141 -11.21 2.39 -7.79
N SER A 142 -11.42 2.72 -9.07
CA SER A 142 -10.34 2.77 -10.05
C SER A 142 -9.45 3.98 -9.77
N SER A 143 -8.27 3.75 -9.19
CA SER A 143 -7.30 4.80 -8.90
C SER A 143 -5.85 4.33 -9.06
N ILE A 144 -5.11 5.04 -9.91
CA ILE A 144 -3.67 4.85 -10.07
C ILE A 144 -2.91 5.27 -8.80
N THR A 145 -3.38 6.32 -8.11
CA THR A 145 -2.77 6.79 -6.87
C THR A 145 -2.84 5.71 -5.78
N ARG A 146 -3.99 5.05 -5.63
CA ARG A 146 -4.16 3.95 -4.65
C ARG A 146 -3.29 2.75 -5.01
N LEU A 147 -3.17 2.42 -6.30
CA LEU A 147 -2.29 1.36 -6.76
C LEU A 147 -0.81 1.64 -6.47
N ASP A 148 -0.31 2.84 -6.80
CA ASP A 148 1.08 3.24 -6.53
C ASP A 148 1.43 3.10 -5.05
N MET A 149 0.57 3.62 -4.17
CA MET A 149 0.79 3.55 -2.72
C MET A 149 0.78 2.11 -2.21
N LEU A 150 -0.14 1.27 -2.70
CA LEU A 150 -0.20 -0.16 -2.36
C LEU A 150 1.11 -0.89 -2.71
N LEU A 151 1.61 -0.69 -3.94
CA LEU A 151 2.85 -1.32 -4.40
C LEU A 151 4.07 -0.80 -3.62
N ARG A 152 4.14 0.51 -3.34
CA ARG A 152 5.22 1.08 -2.53
C ARG A 152 5.25 0.51 -1.11
N GLY A 153 4.09 0.38 -0.46
CA GLY A 153 3.99 -0.22 0.86
C GLY A 153 4.50 -1.67 0.86
N TYR A 154 4.10 -2.45 -0.14
CA TYR A 154 4.55 -3.82 -0.36
C TYR A 154 6.08 -3.91 -0.50
N SER A 155 6.67 -3.16 -1.44
CA SER A 155 8.11 -3.18 -1.69
C SER A 155 8.90 -2.64 -0.49
N PHE A 156 8.38 -1.62 0.20
CA PHE A 156 8.99 -1.07 1.40
C PHE A 156 9.10 -2.13 2.51
N ALA A 157 8.04 -2.91 2.75
CA ALA A 157 8.07 -3.99 3.74
C ALA A 157 9.16 -5.02 3.43
N ARG A 158 9.28 -5.46 2.18
CA ARG A 158 10.31 -6.43 1.75
C ARG A 158 11.73 -5.92 2.02
N ARG A 159 12.01 -4.68 1.60
CA ARG A 159 13.31 -4.03 1.81
C ARG A 159 13.65 -3.92 3.29
N GLU A 160 12.67 -3.55 4.12
CA GLU A 160 12.88 -3.38 5.55
C GLU A 160 13.26 -4.70 6.25
N VAL A 161 12.74 -5.83 5.77
CA VAL A 161 13.05 -7.16 6.33
C VAL A 161 14.20 -7.87 5.61
N GLY A 162 14.86 -7.22 4.64
CA GLY A 162 15.97 -7.77 3.88
C GLY A 162 15.58 -8.90 2.92
N VAL A 163 14.31 -8.99 2.54
CA VAL A 163 13.83 -9.97 1.56
C VAL A 163 14.07 -9.39 0.16
N PRO A 164 14.83 -10.08 -0.72
CA PRO A 164 15.11 -9.57 -2.07
C PRO A 164 13.82 -9.47 -2.89
N PRO A 165 13.78 -8.60 -3.92
CA PRO A 165 12.65 -8.53 -4.84
C PRO A 165 12.33 -9.89 -5.46
N THR A 166 11.05 -10.13 -5.79
CA THR A 166 10.68 -11.29 -6.62
C THR A 166 11.04 -11.05 -8.09
N GLU A 167 10.96 -12.09 -8.93
CA GLU A 167 11.16 -11.90 -10.38
C GLU A 167 10.15 -10.90 -10.98
N PRO A 168 8.83 -11.00 -10.68
CA PRO A 168 7.87 -10.02 -11.17
C PRO A 168 8.11 -8.60 -10.66
N GLU A 169 8.61 -8.45 -9.42
CA GLU A 169 9.01 -7.14 -8.89
C GLU A 169 10.24 -6.60 -9.62
N ARG A 170 11.24 -7.44 -9.92
CA ARG A 170 12.41 -7.06 -10.75
C ARG A 170 12.01 -6.63 -12.15
N GLU A 171 11.09 -7.36 -12.79
CA GLU A 171 10.56 -6.97 -14.10
C GLU A 171 9.96 -5.56 -14.04
N PHE A 172 9.28 -5.21 -12.94
CA PHE A 172 8.70 -3.90 -12.71
C PHE A 172 9.72 -2.77 -12.42
N GLU A 173 10.91 -3.06 -11.88
CA GLU A 173 11.87 -2.03 -11.45
C GLU A 173 12.28 -1.05 -12.56
N GLY A 174 12.35 -1.49 -13.83
CA GLY A 174 12.66 -0.64 -14.98
C GLY A 174 11.48 0.20 -15.51
N PHE A 175 10.26 -0.02 -15.00
CA PHE A 175 9.05 0.64 -15.50
C PHE A 175 9.07 2.15 -15.27
N GLN A 176 9.62 2.62 -14.15
CA GLN A 176 9.75 4.06 -13.86
C GLN A 176 10.55 4.77 -14.95
N SER A 177 11.78 4.31 -15.22
CA SER A 177 12.67 4.91 -16.23
C SER A 177 12.08 4.83 -17.62
N TRP A 178 11.38 3.73 -17.94
CA TRP A 178 10.71 3.59 -19.23
C TRP A 178 9.58 4.59 -19.43
N ILE A 179 8.77 4.84 -18.39
CA ILE A 179 7.71 5.87 -18.45
C ILE A 179 8.31 7.27 -18.60
N GLU A 180 9.39 7.58 -17.87
CA GLU A 180 10.13 8.84 -18.00
C GLU A 180 10.64 9.04 -19.43
N GLU A 181 11.26 8.02 -20.03
CA GLU A 181 11.72 8.01 -21.43
C GLU A 181 10.54 8.22 -22.40
N LYS A 182 9.47 7.43 -22.26
CA LYS A 182 8.31 7.45 -23.16
C LYS A 182 7.59 8.79 -23.21
N TYR A 183 7.49 9.48 -22.07
CA TYR A 183 6.83 10.78 -21.97
C TYR A 183 7.81 11.97 -22.05
N GLY A 184 9.13 11.72 -22.15
CA GLY A 184 10.15 12.77 -22.18
C GLY A 184 10.21 13.59 -20.88
N ILE A 185 9.93 12.97 -19.73
CA ILE A 185 9.91 13.61 -18.42
C ILE A 185 11.15 13.21 -17.62
N ASN A 186 11.85 14.19 -17.05
CA ASN A 186 13.03 13.99 -16.22
C ASN A 186 12.92 14.67 -14.84
N SER A 187 11.72 15.05 -14.42
CA SER A 187 11.47 15.82 -13.19
C SER A 187 11.38 14.95 -11.92
N GLY A 188 11.77 13.67 -11.98
CA GLY A 188 11.74 12.74 -10.84
C GLY A 188 10.34 12.43 -10.29
N GLN A 189 9.29 12.68 -11.08
CA GLN A 189 7.92 12.33 -10.69
C GLN A 189 7.69 10.83 -10.86
N SER A 190 6.89 10.22 -10.00
CA SER A 190 6.57 8.81 -10.15
C SER A 190 5.83 8.52 -11.46
N TRP A 191 5.99 7.31 -11.97
CA TRP A 191 5.24 6.80 -13.12
C TRP A 191 3.74 7.06 -12.96
N ALA A 192 3.21 6.91 -11.74
CA ALA A 192 1.79 7.13 -11.46
C ALA A 192 1.39 8.59 -11.67
N LYS A 193 2.20 9.54 -11.21
CA LYS A 193 1.95 10.97 -11.43
C LYS A 193 2.11 11.37 -12.89
N ILE A 194 3.09 10.79 -13.60
CA ILE A 194 3.30 11.03 -15.03
C ILE A 194 2.06 10.56 -15.80
N ILE A 195 1.62 9.32 -15.59
CA ILE A 195 0.46 8.76 -16.28
C ILE A 195 -0.81 9.55 -15.94
N LEU A 196 -1.00 9.88 -14.66
CA LEU A 196 -2.15 10.68 -14.21
C LEU A 196 -2.18 12.07 -14.86
N PHE A 197 -1.02 12.73 -15.02
CA PHE A 197 -0.94 14.03 -15.67
C PHE A 197 -1.41 14.00 -17.14
N TYR A 198 -1.17 12.91 -17.85
CA TYR A 198 -1.65 12.70 -19.22
C TYR A 198 -3.02 12.02 -19.30
N SER A 199 -3.78 12.00 -18.21
CA SER A 199 -5.10 11.36 -18.14
C SER A 199 -6.16 12.32 -17.65
N VAL A 200 -7.41 12.07 -18.02
CA VAL A 200 -8.57 12.88 -17.61
C VAL A 200 -8.82 12.70 -16.12
N ASP A 201 -8.70 11.48 -15.61
CA ASP A 201 -8.93 11.15 -14.21
C ASP A 201 -8.14 9.92 -13.72
N GLU A 202 -8.34 9.58 -12.45
CA GLU A 202 -7.76 8.42 -11.76
C GLU A 202 -8.15 7.07 -12.40
N HIS A 203 -9.35 6.99 -12.99
CA HIS A 203 -9.85 5.77 -13.62
C HIS A 203 -9.13 5.52 -14.94
N GLU A 204 -9.09 6.51 -15.83
CA GLU A 204 -8.37 6.43 -17.10
C GLU A 204 -6.87 6.22 -16.86
N ALA A 205 -6.29 6.91 -15.88
CA ALA A 205 -4.88 6.73 -15.54
C ALA A 205 -4.57 5.27 -15.13
N LEU A 206 -5.46 4.64 -14.34
CA LEU A 206 -5.30 3.24 -13.98
C LEU A 206 -5.40 2.31 -15.20
N GLN A 207 -6.31 2.59 -16.14
CA GLN A 207 -6.40 1.81 -17.38
C GLN A 207 -5.12 1.94 -18.20
N LYS A 208 -4.63 3.17 -18.41
CA LYS A 208 -3.36 3.43 -19.11
C LYS A 208 -2.18 2.76 -18.43
N PHE A 209 -2.13 2.73 -17.10
CA PHE A 209 -1.09 1.99 -16.39
C PHE A 209 -1.00 0.52 -16.87
N PHE A 210 -2.13 -0.18 -16.98
CA PHE A 210 -2.11 -1.57 -17.41
C PHE A 210 -1.74 -1.76 -18.88
N GLU A 211 -2.12 -0.83 -19.75
CA GLU A 211 -1.72 -0.83 -21.17
C GLU A 211 -0.22 -0.56 -21.32
N LEU A 212 0.28 0.46 -20.64
CA LEU A 212 1.67 0.86 -20.62
C LEU A 212 2.56 -0.22 -20.01
N PHE A 213 2.13 -0.86 -18.93
CA PHE A 213 2.88 -1.95 -18.32
C PHE A 213 2.95 -3.17 -19.24
N GLU A 214 1.87 -3.50 -19.95
CA GLU A 214 1.87 -4.57 -20.95
C GLU A 214 2.79 -4.25 -22.14
N GLU A 215 2.78 -3.01 -22.62
CA GLU A 215 3.71 -2.53 -23.66
C GLU A 215 5.17 -2.66 -23.22
N TYR A 216 5.48 -2.23 -22.00
CA TYR A 216 6.82 -2.33 -21.41
C TYR A 216 7.30 -3.79 -21.31
N LEU A 217 6.45 -4.70 -20.82
CA LEU A 217 6.79 -6.13 -20.73
C LEU A 217 7.03 -6.74 -22.12
N ASN A 218 6.28 -6.31 -23.14
CA ASN A 218 6.49 -6.77 -24.51
C ASN A 218 7.79 -6.26 -25.13
N ARG A 219 8.15 -4.98 -24.90
CA ARG A 219 9.45 -4.42 -25.32
C ARG A 219 10.62 -5.22 -24.74
N ASN A 220 10.57 -5.52 -23.44
CA ASN A 220 11.66 -6.24 -22.77
C ASN A 220 11.81 -7.68 -23.29
N LYS A 221 10.71 -8.35 -23.65
CA LYS A 221 10.75 -9.66 -24.32
C LYS A 221 11.41 -9.58 -25.69
N SER A 222 11.09 -8.55 -26.48
CA SER A 222 11.70 -8.37 -27.81
C SER A 222 13.21 -8.11 -27.73
N LEU A 223 13.67 -7.28 -26.78
CA LEU A 223 15.10 -7.00 -26.60
C LEU A 223 15.89 -8.22 -26.10
N GLY A 224 15.32 -9.03 -25.20
CA GLY A 224 15.96 -10.26 -24.72
C GLY A 224 16.08 -11.39 -25.76
N VAL A 225 15.32 -11.32 -26.86
CA VAL A 225 15.45 -12.27 -27.98
C VAL A 225 16.60 -11.88 -28.91
N GLU A 226 16.86 -10.58 -29.08
CA GLU A 226 17.96 -10.09 -29.94
C GLU A 226 19.35 -10.32 -29.30
N GLU A 227 19.49 -10.22 -27.97
CA GLU A 227 20.75 -10.52 -27.26
C GLU A 227 21.14 -12.01 -27.27
N ASN A 228 20.18 -12.92 -27.47
CA ASN A 228 20.43 -14.37 -27.54
C ASN A 228 20.69 -14.89 -28.96
N CYS A 229 20.68 -14.00 -29.97
CA CYS A 229 20.98 -14.34 -31.37
C CYS A 229 22.26 -13.66 -31.90
N GLY A 230 23.04 -13.01 -31.02
CA GLY A 230 24.31 -12.36 -31.34
C GLY A 230 25.54 -13.19 -31.02
#